data_AF-A0A963JJ20-F1
#
_entry.id   AF-A0A963JJ20-F1
#
_cell.length_a   1.000
_cell.length_b   1.000
_cell.length_c   1.000
_cell.angle_alpha   90.00
_cell.angle_beta   90.00
_cell.angle_gamma   90.00
#
_symmetry.space_group_name_H-M   'P 1'
#
loop_
_entity.id
_entity.type
_entity.pdbx_description
1 polymer ?
#
loop_
_entity_poly.entity_id
_entity_poly.type
_entity_poly.pdbx_seq_one_letter_code
_entity_poly.pdbx_strand_id
1 'polypeptide(L)'
;MKRIGFLINPIAGMGGRVGLKGTDGVVDEARKLGAQPVAPQRAAEAMRTLSRMLANAEPELKLMPIRWLTCSGSMGEDILRSSGFAKNDIEIVYTPSGESTAEDTRLAVQRFLGHDIALILFCGGDGTARDICSIVGLKVPILGIPSGVKMYSGVFGTSPARTAEIACNFLRGGLTTVQAEVLDLNEARYREGEWIVQLFHTVLTPDEPMHVQSAKALIEDASDAEVKNAIAEFLLELFQRDEIELVLLGPGSTVNSVGNRWGIKKTLLGIDAVVQGKLVGCDLNERQILNLLAEFKTRKLVLSPIGAQGFVLGRGNLQLSPDVIRAIGSQNIMVIATPAKLARTPVLRFDTGDAALDSELAGDGYIRVITGYRRRRLVKTML
;
A
#
# COMPACT_ATOMS: atom_id res chain seq x y z
N MET A 1 28.57 -16.06 6.96
CA MET A 1 27.23 -16.29 7.53
C MET A 1 26.57 -14.92 7.66
N LYS A 2 25.39 -14.71 7.07
CA LYS A 2 24.67 -13.42 7.15
C LYS A 2 23.66 -13.49 8.28
N ARG A 3 23.62 -12.48 9.16
CA ARG A 3 22.60 -12.39 10.22
C ARG A 3 21.47 -11.48 9.79
N ILE A 4 20.23 -11.90 10.04
CA ILE A 4 19.03 -11.16 9.68
C ILE A 4 18.16 -11.04 10.93
N GLY A 5 17.79 -9.82 11.30
CA GLY A 5 16.79 -9.57 12.33
C GLY A 5 15.40 -9.83 11.75
N PHE A 6 14.59 -10.63 12.42
CA PHE A 6 13.19 -10.84 12.06
C PHE A 6 12.27 -10.52 13.24
N LEU A 7 11.27 -9.68 12.99
CA LEU A 7 10.31 -9.27 14.02
C LEU A 7 8.91 -9.10 13.45
N ILE A 8 7.90 -9.56 14.19
CA ILE A 8 6.50 -9.36 13.90
C ILE A 8 5.90 -8.56 15.04
N ASN A 9 5.17 -7.49 14.71
CA ASN A 9 4.20 -6.93 15.64
C ASN A 9 2.91 -7.79 15.59
N PRO A 10 2.64 -8.67 16.57
CA PRO A 10 1.60 -9.69 16.45
C PRO A 10 0.20 -9.11 16.41
N ILE A 11 0.01 -7.87 16.90
CA ILE A 11 -1.28 -7.17 16.97
C ILE A 11 -1.52 -6.23 15.76
N ALA A 12 -0.57 -6.14 14.83
CA ALA A 12 -0.72 -5.25 13.69
C ALA A 12 -1.79 -5.71 12.69
N GLY A 13 -2.45 -4.75 12.04
CA GLY A 13 -3.48 -4.98 11.01
C GLY A 13 -4.92 -5.13 11.51
N MET A 14 -5.18 -5.04 12.83
CA MET A 14 -6.53 -5.17 13.39
C MET A 14 -7.44 -3.97 13.10
N GLY A 15 -6.98 -2.74 13.30
CA GLY A 15 -7.83 -1.54 13.24
C GLY A 15 -8.37 -1.18 11.85
N GLY A 16 -7.70 -1.63 10.78
CA GLY A 16 -8.18 -1.45 9.41
C GLY A 16 -9.44 -2.24 9.11
N ARG A 17 -9.60 -3.46 9.66
CA ARG A 17 -10.76 -4.33 9.41
C ARG A 17 -12.05 -3.82 10.03
N VAL A 18 -11.95 -3.09 11.14
CA VAL A 18 -13.09 -2.61 11.93
C VAL A 18 -13.32 -1.10 11.76
N GLY A 19 -12.67 -0.47 10.78
CA GLY A 19 -12.86 0.96 10.51
C GLY A 19 -12.27 1.92 11.54
N LEU A 20 -11.52 1.42 12.53
CA LEU A 20 -10.87 2.24 13.59
C LEU A 20 -9.65 3.02 13.10
N LYS A 21 -9.39 2.96 11.79
CA LYS A 21 -8.38 3.75 11.08
C LYS A 21 -6.92 3.49 11.49
N GLY A 22 -6.65 2.60 12.44
CA GLY A 22 -5.33 2.18 12.95
C GLY A 22 -5.53 1.31 14.19
N THR A 23 -4.50 0.62 14.68
CA THR A 23 -4.60 -0.17 15.94
C THR A 23 -3.95 0.55 17.13
N ASP A 24 -3.23 1.65 16.90
CA ASP A 24 -2.46 2.33 17.96
C ASP A 24 -3.42 2.96 18.98
N GLY A 25 -3.32 2.52 20.24
CA GLY A 25 -4.14 3.00 21.36
C GLY A 25 -5.60 2.53 21.38
N VAL A 26 -6.02 1.67 20.44
CA VAL A 26 -7.41 1.16 20.34
C VAL A 26 -7.49 -0.37 20.19
N VAL A 27 -6.43 -1.08 20.62
CA VAL A 27 -6.33 -2.55 20.52
C VAL A 27 -7.54 -3.25 21.15
N ASP A 28 -7.94 -2.83 22.35
CA ASP A 28 -9.05 -3.45 23.08
C ASP A 28 -10.41 -3.19 22.42
N GLU A 29 -10.59 -2.01 21.83
CA GLU A 29 -11.78 -1.66 21.06
C GLU A 29 -11.86 -2.47 19.77
N ALA A 30 -10.74 -2.64 19.06
CA ALA A 30 -10.66 -3.48 17.87
C ALA A 30 -11.03 -4.94 18.17
N ARG A 31 -10.55 -5.48 19.29
CA ARG A 31 -10.89 -6.84 19.75
C ARG A 31 -12.37 -6.98 20.10
N LYS A 32 -12.96 -6.00 20.79
CA LYS A 32 -14.40 -5.97 21.09
C LYS A 32 -15.26 -5.97 19.82
N LEU A 33 -14.77 -5.35 18.75
CA LEU A 33 -15.40 -5.35 17.43
C LEU A 33 -15.09 -6.61 16.60
N GLY A 34 -14.43 -7.63 17.18
CA GLY A 34 -14.14 -8.91 16.53
C GLY A 34 -12.94 -8.89 15.59
N ALA A 35 -12.08 -7.87 15.63
CA ALA A 35 -10.88 -7.83 14.80
C ALA A 35 -9.91 -8.96 15.19
N GLN A 36 -9.42 -9.68 14.18
CA GLN A 36 -8.34 -10.65 14.34
C GLN A 36 -7.02 -10.11 13.78
N PRO A 37 -5.87 -10.44 14.39
CA PRO A 37 -4.58 -9.99 13.89
C PRO A 37 -4.26 -10.55 12.51
N VAL A 38 -3.71 -9.70 11.64
CA VAL A 38 -3.42 -10.04 10.23
C VAL A 38 -1.93 -10.27 10.02
N ALA A 39 -1.08 -9.62 10.82
CA ALA A 39 0.37 -9.70 10.69
C ALA A 39 0.93 -11.14 10.71
N PRO A 40 0.50 -12.06 11.59
CA PRO A 40 1.04 -13.43 11.59
C PRO A 40 0.82 -14.17 10.26
N GLN A 41 -0.35 -14.01 9.64
CA GLN A 41 -0.67 -14.65 8.36
C GLN A 41 0.18 -14.08 7.21
N ARG A 42 0.31 -12.75 7.17
CA ARG A 42 1.13 -12.04 6.16
C ARG A 42 2.60 -12.38 6.31
N ALA A 43 3.11 -12.42 7.54
CA ALA A 43 4.47 -12.85 7.83
C ALA A 43 4.71 -14.29 7.37
N ALA A 44 3.80 -15.22 7.68
CA ALA A 44 3.90 -16.61 7.24
C ALA A 44 3.91 -16.75 5.71
N GLU A 45 3.12 -15.95 5.00
CA GLU A 45 3.10 -15.92 3.53
C GLU A 45 4.45 -15.49 2.96
N ALA A 46 5.00 -14.38 3.46
CA ALA A 46 6.32 -13.88 3.04
C ALA A 46 7.43 -14.89 3.37
N MET A 47 7.47 -15.40 4.60
CA MET A 47 8.54 -16.28 5.06
C MET A 47 8.53 -17.65 4.40
N ARG A 48 7.35 -18.24 4.13
CA ARG A 48 7.24 -19.47 3.31
C ARG A 48 7.67 -19.26 1.87
N THR A 49 7.38 -18.09 1.31
CA THR A 49 7.83 -17.74 -0.05
C THR A 49 9.34 -17.57 -0.09
N LEU A 50 9.91 -16.83 0.87
CA LEU A 50 11.36 -16.66 1.00
C LEU A 50 12.06 -18.01 1.20
N SER A 51 11.56 -18.86 2.09
CA SER A 51 12.10 -20.20 2.35
C SER A 51 12.19 -21.04 1.06
N ARG A 52 11.10 -21.09 0.26
CA ARG A 52 11.09 -21.78 -1.04
C ARG A 52 12.10 -21.19 -2.04
N MET A 53 12.20 -19.87 -2.11
CA MET A 53 13.14 -19.20 -3.01
C MET A 53 14.60 -19.43 -2.63
N LEU A 54 14.90 -19.53 -1.34
CA LEU A 54 16.24 -19.84 -0.83
C LEU A 54 16.59 -21.31 -1.08
N ALA A 55 15.63 -22.23 -0.94
CA ALA A 55 15.83 -23.66 -1.19
C ALA A 55 16.06 -23.98 -2.68
N ASN A 56 15.39 -23.27 -3.59
CA ASN A 56 15.48 -23.47 -5.04
C ASN A 56 16.60 -22.64 -5.69
N ALA A 57 17.54 -22.10 -4.92
CA ALA A 57 18.64 -21.30 -5.48
C ALA A 57 19.63 -22.21 -6.25
N GLU A 58 20.00 -21.78 -7.46
CA GLU A 58 21.02 -22.43 -8.31
C GLU A 58 22.32 -22.69 -7.52
N PRO A 59 23.00 -23.84 -7.70
CA PRO A 59 24.22 -24.21 -6.97
C PRO A 59 25.37 -23.21 -7.08
N GLU A 60 25.39 -22.42 -8.14
CA GLU A 60 26.41 -21.39 -8.43
C GLU A 60 26.16 -20.09 -7.66
N LEU A 61 24.91 -19.87 -7.22
CA LEU A 61 24.48 -18.71 -6.42
C LEU A 61 24.44 -19.05 -4.92
N LYS A 62 25.41 -19.85 -4.44
CA LYS A 62 25.50 -20.29 -3.03
C LYS A 62 25.40 -19.10 -2.09
N LEU A 63 24.21 -18.92 -1.53
CA LEU A 63 23.94 -17.97 -0.47
C LEU A 63 24.81 -18.33 0.72
N MET A 64 25.41 -17.30 1.36
CA MET A 64 26.01 -17.51 2.66
C MET A 64 24.96 -18.06 3.63
N PRO A 65 25.33 -18.97 4.56
CA PRO A 65 24.39 -19.45 5.58
C PRO A 65 23.73 -18.28 6.31
N ILE A 66 22.42 -18.35 6.50
CA ILE A 66 21.62 -17.30 7.12
C ILE A 66 21.37 -17.67 8.58
N ARG A 67 21.61 -16.72 9.48
CA ARG A 67 21.21 -16.78 10.90
C ARG A 67 20.07 -15.80 11.13
N TRP A 68 18.95 -16.28 11.62
CA TRP A 68 17.81 -15.46 12.01
C TRP A 68 17.93 -15.09 13.48
N LEU A 69 18.01 -13.80 13.76
CA LEU A 69 17.83 -13.26 15.11
C LEU A 69 16.36 -12.85 15.24
N THR A 70 15.67 -13.34 16.25
CA THR A 70 14.22 -13.09 16.41
C THR A 70 13.82 -12.98 17.87
N CYS A 71 12.57 -12.58 18.11
CA CYS A 71 11.91 -12.71 19.39
C CYS A 71 11.23 -14.07 19.54
N SER A 72 10.98 -14.50 20.77
CA SER A 72 10.26 -15.75 21.07
C SER A 72 8.77 -15.67 20.70
N GLY A 73 8.17 -16.84 20.46
CA GLY A 73 6.74 -17.00 20.19
C GLY A 73 6.23 -16.20 19.00
N SER A 74 5.09 -15.52 19.19
CA SER A 74 4.33 -14.83 18.13
C SER A 74 5.04 -13.62 17.51
N MET A 75 6.07 -13.09 18.18
CA MET A 75 6.89 -11.99 17.66
C MET A 75 7.92 -12.44 16.59
N GLY A 76 8.06 -13.74 16.31
CA GLY A 76 8.78 -14.18 15.11
C GLY A 76 9.21 -15.65 15.11
N GLU A 77 9.54 -16.23 16.26
CA GLU A 77 9.98 -17.63 16.38
C GLU A 77 9.00 -18.62 15.74
N ASP A 78 7.70 -18.49 16.06
CA ASP A 78 6.67 -19.42 15.59
C ASP A 78 6.54 -19.40 14.07
N ILE A 79 6.64 -18.21 13.47
CA ILE A 79 6.55 -18.02 12.02
C ILE A 79 7.79 -18.56 11.31
N LEU A 80 8.99 -18.33 11.84
CA LEU A 80 10.21 -18.88 11.26
C LEU A 80 10.19 -20.41 11.26
N ARG A 81 9.81 -21.04 12.39
CA ARG A 81 9.71 -22.50 12.50
C ARG A 81 8.66 -23.08 11.55
N SER A 82 7.45 -22.52 11.55
CA SER A 82 6.37 -22.99 10.68
C SER A 82 6.61 -22.73 9.18
N SER A 83 7.53 -21.82 8.85
CA SER A 83 7.95 -21.54 7.46
C SER A 83 9.10 -22.43 6.96
N GLY A 84 9.56 -23.37 7.78
CA GLY A 84 10.56 -24.37 7.38
C GLY A 84 12.03 -23.97 7.63
N PHE A 85 12.29 -22.90 8.38
CA PHE A 85 13.66 -22.57 8.78
C PHE A 85 14.13 -23.49 9.90
N ALA A 86 15.35 -24.02 9.78
CA ALA A 86 15.89 -24.98 10.74
C ALA A 86 16.12 -24.33 12.11
N LYS A 87 15.86 -25.08 13.19
CA LYS A 87 16.00 -24.59 14.57
C LYS A 87 17.41 -24.05 14.87
N ASN A 88 18.45 -24.65 14.29
CA ASN A 88 19.84 -24.25 14.49
C ASN A 88 20.21 -22.92 13.83
N ASP A 89 19.38 -22.46 12.88
CA ASP A 89 19.54 -21.18 12.18
C ASP A 89 18.78 -20.05 12.87
N ILE A 90 17.98 -20.35 13.92
CA ILE A 90 17.15 -19.38 14.63
C ILE A 90 17.74 -19.14 16.03
N GLU A 91 17.96 -17.88 16.36
CA GLU A 91 18.44 -17.42 17.65
C GLU A 91 17.45 -16.44 18.26
N ILE A 92 16.98 -16.76 19.45
CA ILE A 92 16.05 -15.92 20.20
C ILE A 92 16.86 -14.92 21.00
N VAL A 93 16.78 -13.64 20.65
CA VAL A 93 17.53 -12.56 21.30
C VAL A 93 16.67 -11.73 22.27
N TYR A 94 15.35 -11.94 22.23
CA TYR A 94 14.39 -11.24 23.08
C TYR A 94 13.15 -12.11 23.37
N THR A 95 12.63 -12.00 24.59
CA THR A 95 11.45 -12.72 25.06
C THR A 95 10.50 -11.73 25.73
N PRO A 96 9.33 -11.42 25.14
CA PRO A 96 8.34 -10.56 25.77
C PRO A 96 7.75 -11.26 27.01
N SER A 97 7.44 -10.48 28.06
CA SER A 97 6.87 -10.99 29.32
C SER A 97 5.33 -11.15 29.29
N GLY A 98 4.69 -10.96 28.14
CA GLY A 98 3.23 -10.95 27.97
C GLY A 98 2.80 -10.60 26.55
N GLU A 99 1.69 -9.87 26.41
CA GLU A 99 1.32 -9.31 25.10
C GLU A 99 2.38 -8.32 24.62
N SER A 100 2.73 -8.41 23.34
CA SER A 100 3.73 -7.55 22.71
C SER A 100 3.31 -6.09 22.70
N THR A 101 4.26 -5.22 23.02
CA THR A 101 4.11 -3.76 23.03
C THR A 101 5.05 -3.09 22.03
N ALA A 102 4.89 -1.77 21.85
CA ALA A 102 5.82 -0.95 21.10
C ALA A 102 7.24 -0.96 21.72
N GLU A 103 7.33 -1.05 23.06
CA GLU A 103 8.61 -1.14 23.76
C GLU A 103 9.31 -2.46 23.49
N ASP A 104 8.58 -3.58 23.43
CA ASP A 104 9.13 -4.87 23.04
C ASP A 104 9.74 -4.82 21.63
N THR A 105 9.12 -4.08 20.71
CA THR A 105 9.66 -3.86 19.36
C THR A 105 10.99 -3.08 19.42
N ARG A 106 11.04 -1.98 20.19
CA ARG A 106 12.26 -1.18 20.33
C ARG A 106 13.40 -1.97 20.98
N LEU A 107 13.11 -2.71 22.06
CA LEU A 107 14.10 -3.54 22.75
C LEU A 107 14.62 -4.66 21.84
N ALA A 108 13.75 -5.33 21.10
CA ALA A 108 14.17 -6.34 20.13
C ALA A 108 15.11 -5.78 19.06
N VAL A 109 14.82 -4.60 18.51
CA VAL A 109 15.69 -3.92 17.54
C VAL A 109 17.03 -3.56 18.17
N GLN A 110 17.06 -3.06 19.40
CA GLN A 110 18.31 -2.81 20.12
C GLN A 110 19.15 -4.09 20.26
N ARG A 111 18.50 -5.22 20.57
CA ARG A 111 19.19 -6.52 20.61
C ARG A 111 19.75 -6.89 19.25
N PHE A 112 18.98 -6.75 18.17
CA PHE A 112 19.48 -7.03 16.82
C PHE A 112 20.72 -6.20 16.48
N LEU A 113 20.75 -4.91 16.82
CA LEU A 113 21.88 -4.02 16.56
C LEU A 113 23.14 -4.34 17.39
N GLY A 114 23.00 -5.07 18.49
CA GLY A 114 24.13 -5.65 19.21
C GLY A 114 24.84 -6.76 18.44
N HIS A 115 24.26 -7.23 17.33
CA HIS A 115 24.85 -8.18 16.42
C HIS A 115 25.12 -7.52 15.06
N ASP A 116 26.12 -8.04 14.34
CA ASP A 116 26.40 -7.65 12.96
C ASP A 116 25.32 -8.19 12.01
N ILE A 117 24.21 -7.46 11.91
CA ILE A 117 23.05 -7.79 11.07
C ILE A 117 23.09 -7.09 9.73
N ALA A 118 22.70 -7.80 8.67
CA ALA A 118 22.69 -7.28 7.31
C ALA A 118 21.36 -6.60 6.94
N LEU A 119 20.25 -7.00 7.58
CA LEU A 119 18.90 -6.53 7.29
C LEU A 119 18.01 -6.78 8.53
N ILE A 120 17.07 -5.86 8.78
CA ILE A 120 15.91 -6.12 9.64
C ILE A 120 14.69 -6.32 8.74
N LEU A 121 14.19 -7.54 8.70
CA LEU A 121 12.91 -7.86 8.07
C LEU A 121 11.83 -7.82 9.15
N PHE A 122 10.79 -7.02 8.97
CA PHE A 122 9.73 -6.92 9.97
C PHE A 122 8.33 -7.08 9.37
N CYS A 123 7.33 -7.44 10.16
CA CYS A 123 5.94 -7.45 9.73
C CYS A 123 5.08 -6.56 10.63
N GLY A 124 4.40 -5.57 10.04
CA GLY A 124 3.61 -4.58 10.76
C GLY A 124 3.06 -3.47 9.86
N GLY A 125 2.64 -2.37 10.48
CA GLY A 125 2.23 -1.13 9.80
C GLY A 125 3.20 0.02 10.06
N ASP A 126 2.84 1.25 9.66
CA ASP A 126 3.69 2.44 9.84
C ASP A 126 4.08 2.69 11.31
N GLY A 127 3.20 2.41 12.28
CA GLY A 127 3.54 2.49 13.71
C GLY A 127 4.71 1.56 14.11
N THR A 128 4.72 0.33 13.60
CA THR A 128 5.85 -0.60 13.80
C THR A 128 7.12 -0.10 13.10
N ALA A 129 6.99 0.45 11.89
CA ALA A 129 8.14 1.06 11.20
C ALA A 129 8.70 2.26 12.00
N ARG A 130 7.82 3.06 12.63
CA ARG A 130 8.16 4.16 13.53
C ARG A 130 8.98 3.66 14.72
N ASP A 131 8.51 2.62 15.40
CA ASP A 131 9.21 2.02 16.54
C ASP A 131 10.60 1.51 16.14
N ILE A 132 10.71 0.82 15.01
CA ILE A 132 11.99 0.30 14.51
C ILE A 132 12.94 1.45 14.15
N CYS A 133 12.46 2.44 13.37
CA CYS A 133 13.29 3.54 12.87
C CYS A 133 13.84 4.43 14.00
N SER A 134 13.09 4.58 15.09
CA SER A 134 13.53 5.32 16.28
C SER A 134 14.82 4.76 16.91
N ILE A 135 15.12 3.49 16.66
CA ILE A 135 16.30 2.79 17.18
C ILE A 135 17.37 2.59 16.09
N VAL A 136 16.99 2.16 14.88
CA VAL A 136 17.96 1.78 13.84
C VAL A 136 18.64 2.98 13.17
N GLY A 137 17.93 4.10 13.01
CA GLY A 137 18.42 5.23 12.21
C GLY A 137 18.90 4.81 10.82
N LEU A 138 20.15 5.18 10.47
CA LEU A 138 20.79 4.85 9.19
C LEU A 138 21.81 3.68 9.28
N LYS A 139 21.80 2.90 10.37
CA LYS A 139 22.85 1.89 10.63
C LYS A 139 22.69 0.63 9.78
N VAL A 140 21.46 0.15 9.63
CA VAL A 140 21.15 -1.13 8.98
C VAL A 140 19.89 -0.95 8.13
N PRO A 141 19.80 -1.53 6.92
CA PRO A 141 18.57 -1.49 6.15
C PRO A 141 17.44 -2.24 6.84
N ILE A 142 16.22 -1.73 6.66
CA ILE A 142 14.99 -2.37 7.10
C ILE A 142 14.06 -2.64 5.91
N LEU A 143 13.28 -3.71 5.98
CA LEU A 143 12.29 -4.07 4.97
C LEU A 143 11.03 -4.56 5.68
N GLY A 144 9.89 -3.95 5.37
CA GLY A 144 8.61 -4.23 5.98
C GLY A 144 7.72 -5.15 5.13
N ILE A 145 7.21 -6.20 5.76
CA ILE A 145 6.13 -7.05 5.27
C ILE A 145 4.81 -6.35 5.61
N PRO A 146 3.98 -6.05 4.60
CA PRO A 146 2.77 -5.29 4.81
C PRO A 146 1.70 -6.06 5.59
N SER A 147 1.29 -5.58 6.78
CA SER A 147 0.23 -6.19 7.58
C SER A 147 -1.17 -5.56 7.42
N GLY A 148 -1.28 -4.47 6.64
CA GLY A 148 -2.52 -3.70 6.46
C GLY A 148 -2.57 -2.92 5.15
N VAL A 149 -3.56 -2.03 4.98
CA VAL A 149 -3.80 -1.28 3.72
C VAL A 149 -3.34 0.18 3.78
N LYS A 150 -2.64 0.59 4.84
CA LYS A 150 -2.25 1.98 5.13
C LYS A 150 -0.77 2.11 5.48
N MET A 151 0.09 1.72 4.56
CA MET A 151 1.54 1.91 4.74
C MET A 151 2.02 2.96 3.75
N TYR A 152 2.44 4.09 4.28
CA TYR A 152 2.94 5.23 3.52
C TYR A 152 4.47 5.27 3.49
N SER A 153 5.11 4.66 4.49
CA SER A 153 6.56 4.63 4.60
C SER A 153 7.20 3.86 3.44
N GLY A 154 8.29 4.39 2.89
CA GLY A 154 9.00 3.83 1.73
C GLY A 154 9.80 2.56 2.01
N VAL A 155 9.51 1.86 3.12
CA VAL A 155 10.26 0.70 3.61
C VAL A 155 9.50 -0.62 3.43
N PHE A 156 8.26 -0.58 2.95
CA PHE A 156 7.40 -1.75 2.80
C PHE A 156 7.40 -2.31 1.38
N GLY A 157 7.40 -3.64 1.26
CA GLY A 157 7.07 -4.29 -0.01
C GLY A 157 5.58 -4.14 -0.36
N THR A 158 5.26 -4.28 -1.64
CA THR A 158 3.87 -4.11 -2.15
C THR A 158 2.92 -5.24 -1.74
N SER A 159 3.49 -6.41 -1.44
CA SER A 159 2.82 -7.61 -0.92
C SER A 159 3.80 -8.46 -0.11
N PRO A 160 3.32 -9.43 0.69
CA PRO A 160 4.21 -10.39 1.36
C PRO A 160 5.11 -11.16 0.39
N ALA A 161 4.56 -11.64 -0.73
CA ALA A 161 5.34 -12.31 -1.78
C ALA A 161 6.43 -11.41 -2.36
N ARG A 162 6.11 -10.16 -2.70
CA ARG A 162 7.10 -9.22 -3.23
C ARG A 162 8.17 -8.86 -2.20
N THR A 163 7.78 -8.75 -0.93
CA THR A 163 8.73 -8.53 0.17
C THR A 163 9.72 -9.68 0.27
N ALA A 164 9.27 -10.93 0.09
CA ALA A 164 10.14 -12.10 0.05
C ALA A 164 11.10 -12.06 -1.13
N GLU A 165 10.65 -11.62 -2.31
CA GLU A 165 11.51 -11.47 -3.50
C GLU A 165 12.62 -10.42 -3.27
N ILE A 166 12.26 -9.25 -2.74
CA ILE A 166 13.22 -8.18 -2.40
C ILE A 166 14.24 -8.69 -1.38
N ALA A 167 13.77 -9.33 -0.31
CA ALA A 167 14.64 -9.92 0.71
C ALA A 167 15.59 -10.96 0.09
N CYS A 168 15.08 -11.84 -0.77
CA CYS A 168 15.88 -12.87 -1.43
C CYS A 168 16.97 -12.26 -2.32
N ASN A 169 16.62 -11.26 -3.14
CA ASN A 169 17.56 -10.58 -4.04
C ASN A 169 18.62 -9.79 -3.26
N PHE A 170 18.22 -9.11 -2.18
CA PHE A 170 19.15 -8.44 -1.27
C PHE A 170 20.11 -9.42 -0.60
N LEU A 171 19.60 -10.56 -0.10
CA LEU A 171 20.42 -11.61 0.50
C LEU A 171 21.43 -12.21 -0.47
N ARG A 172 21.08 -12.30 -1.76
CA ARG A 172 21.98 -12.70 -2.85
C ARG A 172 23.00 -11.62 -3.23
N GLY A 173 22.88 -10.40 -2.70
CA GLY A 173 23.76 -9.27 -3.03
C GLY A 173 23.39 -8.56 -4.34
N GLY A 174 22.19 -8.81 -4.88
CA GLY A 174 21.72 -8.23 -6.13
C GLY A 174 21.09 -6.84 -5.99
N LEU A 175 20.93 -6.32 -4.76
CA LEU A 175 20.33 -5.02 -4.49
C LEU A 175 21.26 -4.16 -3.63
N THR A 176 21.33 -2.87 -3.94
CA THR A 176 21.95 -1.82 -3.12
C THR A 176 21.01 -1.38 -1.99
N THR A 177 21.41 -0.42 -1.17
CA THR A 177 20.53 0.23 -0.19
C THR A 177 20.32 1.68 -0.56
N VAL A 178 19.12 2.19 -0.29
CA VAL A 178 18.75 3.60 -0.44
C VAL A 178 18.15 4.13 0.85
N GLN A 179 18.12 5.46 0.97
CA GLN A 179 17.37 6.11 2.02
C GLN A 179 15.89 6.18 1.66
N ALA A 180 15.04 5.80 2.60
CA ALA A 180 13.58 5.88 2.50
C ALA A 180 13.00 6.64 3.70
N GLU A 181 11.94 7.38 3.42
CA GLU A 181 11.18 8.13 4.42
C GLU A 181 10.24 7.20 5.18
N VAL A 182 10.31 7.26 6.51
CA VAL A 182 9.31 6.69 7.42
C VAL A 182 8.37 7.83 7.78
N LEU A 183 7.11 7.65 7.43
CA LEU A 183 6.09 8.66 7.56
C LEU A 183 5.21 8.35 8.76
N ASP A 184 4.92 9.37 9.55
CA ASP A 184 3.97 9.28 10.65
C ASP A 184 2.62 9.86 10.24
N LEU A 185 1.59 9.06 10.45
CA LEU A 185 0.21 9.48 10.30
C LEU A 185 -0.30 9.84 11.70
N ASN A 186 -0.70 11.10 11.90
CA ASN A 186 -1.38 11.45 13.14
C ASN A 186 -2.76 10.80 13.16
N GLU A 187 -2.86 9.61 13.74
CA GLU A 187 -4.07 8.79 13.73
C GLU A 187 -5.26 9.47 14.44
N ALA A 188 -5.01 10.38 15.38
CA ALA A 188 -6.05 11.16 16.05
C ALA A 188 -6.68 12.20 15.09
N ARG A 189 -5.84 12.99 14.40
CA ARG A 189 -6.31 13.95 13.39
C ARG A 189 -6.90 13.28 12.15
N TYR A 190 -6.36 12.13 11.78
CA TYR A 190 -6.91 11.30 10.71
C TYR A 190 -8.30 10.73 11.05
N ARG A 191 -8.57 10.45 12.33
CA ARG A 191 -9.91 10.08 12.80
C ARG A 191 -10.90 11.22 12.59
N GLU A 192 -10.48 12.46 12.80
CA GLU A 192 -11.24 13.70 12.59
C GLU A 192 -11.36 14.12 11.12
N GLY A 193 -10.74 13.40 10.18
CA GLY A 193 -10.84 13.65 8.74
C GLY A 193 -9.73 14.54 8.16
N GLU A 194 -8.76 14.97 8.99
CA GLU A 194 -7.58 15.70 8.54
C GLU A 194 -6.46 14.74 8.17
N TRP A 195 -5.98 14.83 6.93
CA TRP A 195 -4.87 14.01 6.44
C TRP A 195 -3.54 14.76 6.59
N ILE A 196 -2.91 14.59 7.75
CA ILE A 196 -1.57 15.16 8.03
C ILE A 196 -0.57 14.01 8.14
N VAL A 197 0.26 13.87 7.12
CA VAL A 197 1.38 12.93 7.07
C VAL A 197 2.66 13.73 7.26
N GLN A 198 3.44 13.40 8.28
CA GLN A 198 4.70 14.09 8.57
C GLN A 198 5.86 13.12 8.43
N LEU A 199 7.00 13.60 7.94
CA LEU A 199 8.23 12.85 7.97
C LEU A 199 8.63 12.60 9.43
N PHE A 200 8.76 11.35 9.83
CA PHE A 200 9.20 10.97 11.16
C PHE A 200 10.71 10.76 11.20
N HIS A 201 11.23 9.94 10.28
CA HIS A 201 12.65 9.65 10.17
C HIS A 201 13.01 9.19 8.76
N THR A 202 14.30 9.16 8.46
CA THR A 202 14.86 8.52 7.27
C THR A 202 15.67 7.28 7.68
N VAL A 203 15.49 6.17 6.97
CA VAL A 203 16.19 4.89 7.23
C VAL A 203 16.74 4.30 5.95
N LEU A 204 17.62 3.30 6.05
CA LEU A 204 18.05 2.51 4.89
C LEU A 204 17.02 1.42 4.57
N THR A 205 16.84 1.11 3.29
CA THR A 205 16.05 -0.04 2.81
C THR A 205 16.66 -0.59 1.50
N PRO A 206 16.45 -1.87 1.14
CA PRO A 206 16.91 -2.40 -0.14
C PRO A 206 16.37 -1.61 -1.35
N ASP A 207 17.27 -1.25 -2.24
CA ASP A 207 17.02 -0.50 -3.48
C ASP A 207 16.55 -1.43 -4.58
N GLU A 208 15.23 -1.50 -4.77
CA GLU A 208 14.65 -2.10 -5.96
C GLU A 208 14.42 -1.01 -7.02
N PRO A 209 14.98 -1.11 -8.24
CA PRO A 209 14.89 -0.08 -9.29
C PRO A 209 13.48 0.29 -9.78
N MET A 210 12.42 -0.29 -9.22
CA MET A 210 11.04 0.13 -9.43
C MET A 210 10.45 0.96 -8.27
N HIS A 211 11.21 1.22 -7.19
CA HIS A 211 10.68 1.79 -5.94
C HIS A 211 11.39 3.05 -5.41
N VAL A 212 12.48 3.51 -6.04
CA VAL A 212 13.24 4.67 -5.54
C VAL A 212 13.05 5.90 -6.45
N GLN A 213 11.85 6.46 -6.42
CA GLN A 213 11.64 7.86 -6.80
C GLN A 213 10.53 8.51 -5.96
N SER A 214 10.61 8.29 -4.64
CA SER A 214 9.69 8.85 -3.65
C SER A 214 10.45 9.51 -2.48
N ALA A 215 11.49 10.28 -2.79
CA ALA A 215 12.16 11.17 -1.83
C ALA A 215 12.92 12.28 -2.58
N LYS A 216 12.18 13.06 -3.39
CA LYS A 216 12.48 14.42 -3.89
C LYS A 216 11.44 14.80 -4.93
N ALA A 217 10.30 15.32 -4.48
CA ALA A 217 9.52 16.27 -5.27
C ALA A 217 8.75 17.17 -4.31
N LEU A 218 9.45 18.17 -3.80
CA LEU A 218 8.86 19.35 -3.16
C LEU A 218 9.02 20.58 -4.06
N ILE A 219 9.16 20.37 -5.38
CA ILE A 219 9.38 21.45 -6.38
C ILE A 219 8.40 21.34 -7.58
N GLU A 220 7.39 20.48 -7.57
CA GLU A 220 6.46 20.30 -8.71
C GLU A 220 5.02 20.79 -8.51
N ASP A 221 4.65 21.29 -7.32
CA ASP A 221 3.24 21.57 -6.98
C ASP A 221 2.56 22.62 -7.88
N ALA A 222 3.31 23.62 -8.37
CA ALA A 222 2.76 24.61 -9.30
C ALA A 222 2.39 23.98 -10.67
N SER A 223 3.26 23.11 -11.20
CA SER A 223 3.01 22.44 -12.50
C SER A 223 1.97 21.33 -12.40
N ASP A 224 1.94 20.58 -11.29
CA ASP A 224 1.04 19.45 -11.09
C ASP A 224 -0.42 19.92 -10.87
N ALA A 225 -0.61 21.07 -10.20
CA ALA A 225 -1.92 21.70 -10.04
C ALA A 225 -2.50 22.17 -11.40
N GLU A 226 -1.69 22.79 -12.25
CA GLU A 226 -2.11 23.20 -13.60
C GLU A 226 -2.53 21.99 -14.46
N VAL A 227 -1.77 20.89 -14.38
CA VAL A 227 -2.13 19.65 -15.08
C VAL A 227 -3.45 19.07 -14.56
N LYS A 228 -3.67 19.05 -13.24
CA LYS A 228 -4.95 18.60 -12.67
C LYS A 228 -6.13 19.46 -13.15
N ASN A 229 -5.94 20.78 -13.22
CA ASN A 229 -6.96 21.69 -13.75
C ASN A 229 -7.25 21.39 -15.23
N ALA A 230 -6.21 21.18 -16.03
CA ALA A 230 -6.34 20.82 -17.44
C ALA A 230 -7.06 19.47 -17.66
N ILE A 231 -6.83 18.49 -16.78
CA ILE A 231 -7.58 17.22 -16.77
C ILE A 231 -9.05 17.48 -16.43
N ALA A 232 -9.32 18.27 -15.38
CA ALA A 232 -10.67 18.54 -14.92
C ALA A 232 -11.52 19.27 -15.97
N GLU A 233 -10.95 20.24 -16.68
CA GLU A 233 -11.59 20.96 -17.79
C GLU A 233 -11.92 20.02 -18.95
N PHE A 234 -10.96 19.15 -19.32
CA PHE A 234 -11.19 18.18 -20.39
C PHE A 234 -12.26 17.15 -20.04
N LEU A 235 -12.31 16.69 -18.78
CA LEU A 235 -13.37 15.78 -18.33
C LEU A 235 -14.75 16.47 -18.34
N LEU A 236 -14.83 17.74 -17.93
CA LEU A 236 -16.08 18.50 -17.95
C LEU A 236 -16.60 18.66 -19.39
N GLU A 237 -15.74 19.06 -20.33
CA GLU A 237 -16.09 19.13 -21.76
C GLU A 237 -16.55 17.78 -22.30
N LEU A 238 -15.84 16.71 -21.94
CA LEU A 238 -16.19 15.35 -22.38
C LEU A 238 -17.56 14.93 -21.86
N PHE A 239 -17.86 15.18 -20.59
CA PHE A 239 -19.12 14.76 -19.98
C PHE A 239 -20.32 15.57 -20.45
N GLN A 240 -20.12 16.87 -20.72
CA GLN A 240 -21.15 17.70 -21.35
C GLN A 240 -21.42 17.26 -22.79
N ARG A 241 -20.36 16.99 -23.57
CA ARG A 241 -20.49 16.59 -24.97
C ARG A 241 -21.09 15.20 -25.14
N ASP A 242 -20.69 14.25 -24.29
CA ASP A 242 -21.15 12.86 -24.34
C ASP A 242 -22.45 12.66 -23.51
N GLU A 243 -23.08 13.75 -23.04
CA GLU A 243 -24.33 13.77 -22.26
C GLU A 243 -24.37 12.78 -21.09
N ILE A 244 -23.27 12.72 -20.33
CA ILE A 244 -23.14 11.79 -19.20
C ILE A 244 -23.98 12.26 -18.02
N GLU A 245 -24.98 11.48 -17.63
CA GLU A 245 -25.86 11.77 -16.50
C GLU A 245 -25.16 11.58 -15.15
N LEU A 246 -24.56 10.41 -14.91
CA LEU A 246 -23.95 10.05 -13.63
C LEU A 246 -22.42 9.96 -13.75
N VAL A 247 -21.71 10.71 -12.91
CA VAL A 247 -20.27 10.60 -12.75
C VAL A 247 -19.95 10.14 -11.34
N LEU A 248 -19.33 8.98 -11.22
CA LEU A 248 -18.74 8.48 -9.98
C LEU A 248 -17.29 8.95 -9.88
N LEU A 249 -16.96 9.68 -8.81
CA LEU A 249 -15.63 10.20 -8.53
C LEU A 249 -14.96 9.35 -7.45
N GLY A 250 -14.04 8.48 -7.84
CA GLY A 250 -13.28 7.65 -6.91
C GLY A 250 -12.28 8.42 -6.05
N PRO A 251 -11.58 7.76 -5.12
CA PRO A 251 -10.75 8.44 -4.15
C PRO A 251 -9.44 9.00 -4.74
N GLY A 252 -8.78 9.88 -3.98
CA GLY A 252 -7.45 10.41 -4.25
C GLY A 252 -7.42 11.90 -4.60
N SER A 253 -6.26 12.52 -4.36
CA SER A 253 -6.04 13.96 -4.53
C SER A 253 -6.24 14.48 -5.96
N THR A 254 -5.91 13.65 -6.95
CA THR A 254 -6.11 13.98 -8.38
C THR A 254 -7.60 14.11 -8.69
N VAL A 255 -8.42 13.14 -8.28
CA VAL A 255 -9.88 13.18 -8.47
C VAL A 255 -10.52 14.25 -7.59
N ASN A 256 -10.00 14.49 -6.38
CA ASN A 256 -10.43 15.60 -5.52
C ASN A 256 -10.23 16.98 -6.18
N SER A 257 -9.11 17.16 -6.89
CA SER A 257 -8.84 18.40 -7.63
C SER A 257 -9.81 18.60 -8.78
N VAL A 258 -10.23 17.51 -9.45
CA VAL A 258 -11.32 17.54 -10.44
C VAL A 258 -12.62 17.99 -9.80
N GLY A 259 -13.01 17.40 -8.66
CA GLY A 259 -14.19 17.81 -7.89
C GLY A 259 -14.16 19.31 -7.53
N ASN A 260 -13.05 19.79 -6.96
CA ASN A 260 -12.88 21.20 -6.60
C ASN A 260 -13.06 22.13 -7.82
N ARG A 261 -12.50 21.77 -8.97
CA ARG A 261 -12.63 22.55 -10.21
C ARG A 261 -14.08 22.61 -10.72
N TRP A 262 -14.87 21.58 -10.45
CA TRP A 262 -16.31 21.55 -10.77
C TRP A 262 -17.19 22.19 -9.70
N GLY A 263 -16.61 22.77 -8.65
CA GLY A 263 -17.37 23.34 -7.53
C GLY A 263 -17.97 22.27 -6.60
N ILE A 264 -17.45 21.05 -6.64
CA ILE A 264 -17.95 19.90 -5.88
C ILE A 264 -16.99 19.60 -4.73
N LYS A 265 -17.49 19.71 -3.50
CA LYS A 265 -16.72 19.35 -2.31
C LYS A 265 -16.70 17.83 -2.14
N LYS A 266 -15.65 17.21 -2.69
CA LYS A 266 -15.46 15.76 -2.71
C LYS A 266 -14.86 15.22 -1.41
N THR A 267 -15.24 14.00 -1.03
CA THR A 267 -14.56 13.17 -0.04
C THR A 267 -13.26 12.60 -0.61
N LEU A 268 -12.13 12.93 0.01
CA LEU A 268 -10.80 12.55 -0.48
C LEU A 268 -10.60 11.03 -0.60
N LEU A 269 -11.11 10.25 0.37
CA LEU A 269 -10.94 8.79 0.44
C LEU A 269 -12.22 8.01 0.09
N GLY A 270 -13.28 8.72 -0.31
CA GLY A 270 -14.58 8.15 -0.62
C GLY A 270 -14.88 8.13 -2.11
N ILE A 271 -16.05 7.57 -2.42
CA ILE A 271 -16.63 7.59 -3.76
C ILE A 271 -17.86 8.47 -3.73
N ASP A 272 -17.86 9.49 -4.58
CA ASP A 272 -18.94 10.46 -4.61
C ASP A 272 -19.65 10.38 -5.96
N ALA A 273 -20.96 10.66 -5.96
CA ALA A 273 -21.78 10.67 -7.16
C ALA A 273 -22.20 12.08 -7.53
N VAL A 274 -22.01 12.42 -8.79
CA VAL A 274 -22.34 13.71 -9.38
C VAL A 274 -23.33 13.50 -10.50
N VAL A 275 -24.43 14.25 -10.48
CA VAL A 275 -25.42 14.28 -11.57
C VAL A 275 -25.61 15.73 -12.01
N GLN A 276 -25.43 15.99 -13.31
CA GLN A 276 -25.56 17.33 -13.90
C GLN A 276 -24.79 18.42 -13.12
N GLY A 277 -23.57 18.10 -12.69
CA GLY A 277 -22.70 19.02 -11.94
C GLY A 277 -23.07 19.21 -10.46
N LYS A 278 -24.06 18.49 -9.93
CA LYS A 278 -24.44 18.53 -8.51
C LYS A 278 -24.06 17.23 -7.81
N LEU A 279 -23.56 17.35 -6.59
CA LEU A 279 -23.31 16.21 -5.72
C LEU A 279 -24.65 15.60 -5.28
N VAL A 280 -24.90 14.35 -5.65
CA VAL A 280 -26.12 13.61 -5.26
C VAL A 280 -25.82 12.51 -4.23
N GLY A 281 -24.55 12.19 -4.03
CA GLY A 281 -24.10 11.21 -3.06
C GLY A 281 -22.66 11.45 -2.64
N CYS A 282 -22.37 11.28 -1.36
CA CYS A 282 -21.06 11.55 -0.77
C CYS A 282 -20.63 10.33 0.05
N ASP A 283 -19.36 9.91 -0.10
CA ASP A 283 -18.74 8.75 0.56
C ASP A 283 -19.62 7.49 0.51
N LEU A 284 -20.04 7.15 -0.70
CA LEU A 284 -21.03 6.11 -0.97
C LEU A 284 -20.46 4.72 -0.73
N ASN A 285 -21.28 3.87 -0.10
CA ASN A 285 -21.04 2.43 -0.05
C ASN A 285 -21.54 1.73 -1.33
N GLU A 286 -21.15 0.46 -1.48
CA GLU A 286 -21.50 -0.39 -2.62
C GLU A 286 -23.00 -0.37 -2.95
N ARG A 287 -23.87 -0.57 -1.96
CA ARG A 287 -25.32 -0.63 -2.16
C ARG A 287 -25.88 0.69 -2.68
N GLN A 288 -25.40 1.81 -2.18
CA GLN A 288 -25.81 3.13 -2.66
C GLN A 288 -25.32 3.38 -4.09
N ILE A 289 -24.11 2.95 -4.43
CA ILE A 289 -23.59 3.03 -5.80
C ILE A 289 -24.48 2.21 -6.74
N LEU A 290 -24.78 0.95 -6.39
CA LEU A 290 -25.65 0.08 -7.20
C LEU A 290 -27.05 0.66 -7.41
N ASN A 291 -27.64 1.29 -6.39
CA ASN A 291 -28.93 1.96 -6.53
C ASN A 291 -28.88 3.11 -7.56
N LEU A 292 -27.85 3.95 -7.51
CA LEU A 292 -27.66 5.01 -8.50
C LEU A 292 -27.41 4.44 -9.91
N LEU A 293 -26.69 3.33 -10.02
CA LEU A 293 -26.46 2.64 -11.28
C LEU A 293 -27.75 2.00 -11.85
N ALA A 294 -28.74 1.70 -11.01
CA ALA A 294 -30.04 1.25 -11.49
C ALA A 294 -30.89 2.40 -12.05
N GLU A 295 -30.69 3.62 -11.54
CA GLU A 295 -31.43 4.82 -11.93
C GLU A 295 -30.87 5.47 -13.21
N PHE A 296 -29.54 5.62 -13.30
CA PHE A 296 -28.88 6.34 -14.39
C PHE A 296 -28.25 5.40 -15.42
N LYS A 297 -28.63 5.58 -16.70
CA LYS A 297 -28.14 4.75 -17.81
C LYS A 297 -26.80 5.21 -18.34
N THR A 298 -26.61 6.53 -18.53
CA THR A 298 -25.34 7.07 -19.00
C THR A 298 -24.46 7.40 -17.80
N ARG A 299 -23.29 6.77 -17.75
CA ARG A 299 -22.44 6.79 -16.55
C ARG A 299 -20.97 6.73 -16.87
N LYS A 300 -20.16 7.39 -16.04
CA LYS A 300 -18.70 7.28 -16.04
C LYS A 300 -18.17 7.13 -14.63
N LEU A 301 -17.09 6.37 -14.50
CA LEU A 301 -16.32 6.23 -13.27
C LEU A 301 -14.95 6.85 -13.48
N VAL A 302 -14.59 7.86 -12.70
CA VAL A 302 -13.29 8.53 -12.75
C VAL A 302 -12.43 8.03 -11.61
N LEU A 303 -11.28 7.44 -11.96
CA LEU A 303 -10.31 6.90 -11.03
C LEU A 303 -8.93 7.50 -11.27
N SER A 304 -8.12 7.53 -10.22
CA SER A 304 -6.68 7.75 -10.32
C SER A 304 -5.96 6.56 -9.70
N PRO A 305 -4.75 6.22 -10.15
CA PRO A 305 -3.89 5.29 -9.42
C PRO A 305 -3.72 5.77 -7.97
N ILE A 306 -3.90 4.84 -7.04
CA ILE A 306 -3.85 5.06 -5.59
C ILE A 306 -2.47 4.62 -5.07
N GLY A 307 -1.81 5.53 -4.35
CA GLY A 307 -0.44 5.33 -3.86
C GLY A 307 0.62 5.24 -4.98
N ALA A 308 1.85 4.91 -4.61
CA ALA A 308 2.96 4.70 -5.54
C ALA A 308 2.91 3.32 -6.24
N GLN A 309 1.96 2.46 -5.87
CA GLN A 309 1.89 1.06 -6.30
C GLN A 309 1.14 0.86 -7.63
N GLY A 310 0.41 1.87 -8.11
CA GLY A 310 -0.29 1.82 -9.39
C GLY A 310 -1.66 1.13 -9.39
N PHE A 311 -2.23 0.80 -8.23
CA PHE A 311 -3.57 0.21 -8.17
C PHE A 311 -4.64 1.22 -8.60
N VAL A 312 -5.47 0.82 -9.56
CA VAL A 312 -6.62 1.61 -10.03
C VAL A 312 -7.90 1.14 -9.35
N LEU A 313 -8.05 -0.17 -9.16
CA LEU A 313 -9.19 -0.82 -8.49
C LEU A 313 -8.73 -1.84 -7.44
N GLY A 314 -9.59 -2.06 -6.45
CA GLY A 314 -9.38 -3.03 -5.38
C GLY A 314 -8.77 -2.41 -4.13
N ARG A 315 -7.62 -1.74 -4.28
CA ARG A 315 -6.93 -1.12 -3.14
C ARG A 315 -7.35 0.33 -2.95
N GLY A 316 -8.00 0.60 -1.82
CA GLY A 316 -8.40 1.95 -1.41
C GLY A 316 -9.76 2.40 -1.94
N ASN A 317 -10.45 1.56 -2.71
CA ASN A 317 -11.78 1.82 -3.28
C ASN A 317 -12.63 0.53 -3.33
N LEU A 318 -12.64 -0.24 -2.24
CA LEU A 318 -13.36 -1.52 -2.12
C LEU A 318 -14.88 -1.41 -2.31
N GLN A 319 -15.44 -0.20 -2.24
CA GLN A 319 -16.84 0.06 -2.57
C GLN A 319 -17.15 -0.20 -4.05
N LEU A 320 -16.13 -0.27 -4.91
CA LEU A 320 -16.20 -0.68 -6.32
C LEU A 320 -16.01 -2.19 -6.42
N SER A 321 -16.99 -2.94 -5.91
CA SER A 321 -17.01 -4.40 -6.00
C SER A 321 -17.07 -4.87 -7.47
N PRO A 322 -16.82 -6.16 -7.74
CA PRO A 322 -17.00 -6.73 -9.08
C PRO A 322 -18.39 -6.46 -9.66
N ASP A 323 -19.45 -6.49 -8.84
CA ASP A 323 -20.82 -6.22 -9.28
C ASP A 323 -21.02 -4.75 -9.67
N VAL A 324 -20.44 -3.82 -8.91
CA VAL A 324 -20.43 -2.39 -9.25
C VAL A 324 -19.68 -2.14 -10.56
N ILE A 325 -18.49 -2.74 -10.72
CA ILE A 325 -17.69 -2.58 -11.93
C ILE A 325 -18.38 -3.16 -13.16
N ARG A 326 -18.99 -4.34 -13.05
CA ARG A 326 -19.79 -4.95 -14.13
C ARG A 326 -21.00 -4.11 -14.48
N ALA A 327 -21.70 -3.57 -13.47
CA ALA A 327 -22.80 -2.65 -13.71
C ALA A 327 -22.29 -1.40 -14.46
N ILE A 328 -21.18 -0.79 -14.05
CA ILE A 328 -20.60 0.38 -14.74
C ILE A 328 -20.19 0.02 -16.18
N GLY A 329 -19.58 -1.14 -16.39
CA GLY A 329 -18.95 -1.56 -17.63
C GLY A 329 -17.52 -1.01 -17.76
N SER A 330 -16.57 -1.87 -18.11
CA SER A 330 -15.13 -1.54 -18.20
C SER A 330 -14.83 -0.36 -19.14
N GLN A 331 -15.61 -0.20 -20.21
CA GLN A 331 -15.55 0.92 -21.17
C GLN A 331 -15.95 2.29 -20.58
N ASN A 332 -16.60 2.31 -19.42
CA ASN A 332 -17.03 3.53 -18.73
C ASN A 332 -16.08 3.96 -17.62
N ILE A 333 -14.98 3.23 -17.43
CA ILE A 333 -13.92 3.55 -16.48
C ILE A 333 -12.91 4.47 -17.14
N MET A 334 -12.64 5.59 -16.48
CA MET A 334 -11.72 6.60 -16.93
C MET A 334 -10.62 6.78 -15.90
N VAL A 335 -9.40 6.42 -16.29
CA VAL A 335 -8.22 6.60 -15.45
C VAL A 335 -7.59 7.95 -15.76
N ILE A 336 -7.35 8.74 -14.72
CA ILE A 336 -6.68 10.03 -14.77
C ILE A 336 -5.44 10.02 -13.89
N ALA A 337 -4.35 10.62 -14.35
CA ALA A 337 -3.13 10.76 -13.57
C ALA A 337 -2.26 11.86 -14.17
N THR A 338 -1.56 12.62 -13.34
CA THR A 338 -0.58 13.58 -13.85
C THR A 338 0.67 12.85 -14.38
N PRO A 339 1.45 13.45 -15.29
CA PRO A 339 2.70 12.86 -15.77
C PRO A 339 3.66 12.49 -14.63
N ALA A 340 3.77 13.34 -13.61
CA ALA A 340 4.56 13.07 -12.41
C ALA A 340 4.08 11.82 -11.66
N LYS A 341 2.76 11.64 -11.57
CA LYS A 341 2.16 10.44 -10.94
C LYS A 341 2.44 9.18 -11.76
N LEU A 342 2.28 9.24 -13.08
CA LEU A 342 2.58 8.11 -13.96
C LEU A 342 4.06 7.73 -14.03
N ALA A 343 4.97 8.70 -13.84
CA ALA A 343 6.39 8.41 -13.72
C ALA A 343 6.68 7.49 -12.53
N ARG A 344 5.91 7.61 -11.45
CA ARG A 344 6.01 6.78 -10.24
C ARG A 344 5.18 5.50 -10.30
N THR A 345 4.17 5.46 -11.16
CA THR A 345 3.31 4.30 -11.38
C THR A 345 3.43 3.81 -12.84
N PRO A 346 4.59 3.25 -13.25
CA PRO A 346 4.81 2.86 -14.65
C PRO A 346 3.90 1.71 -15.09
N VAL A 347 3.30 1.01 -14.13
CA VAL A 347 2.36 -0.09 -14.36
C VAL A 347 1.11 0.16 -13.52
N LEU A 348 -0.06 -0.12 -14.11
CA LEU A 348 -1.35 -0.04 -13.44
C LEU A 348 -1.90 -1.43 -13.12
N ARG A 349 -2.57 -1.56 -11.97
CA ARG A 349 -3.00 -2.84 -11.41
C ARG A 349 -4.47 -2.85 -11.03
N PHE A 350 -5.08 -4.03 -11.08
CA PHE A 350 -6.47 -4.29 -10.71
C PHE A 350 -6.50 -5.48 -9.75
N ASP A 351 -7.15 -5.31 -8.61
CA ASP A 351 -7.29 -6.34 -7.56
C ASP A 351 -8.75 -6.32 -7.05
N THR A 352 -9.70 -6.56 -7.95
CA THR A 352 -11.13 -6.47 -7.64
C THR A 352 -11.62 -7.62 -6.74
N GLY A 353 -10.77 -8.64 -6.51
CA GLY A 353 -11.15 -9.88 -5.85
C GLY A 353 -11.79 -10.90 -6.78
N ASP A 354 -11.90 -10.58 -8.08
CA ASP A 354 -12.42 -11.45 -9.13
C ASP A 354 -11.41 -11.53 -10.29
N ALA A 355 -10.70 -12.67 -10.39
CA ALA A 355 -9.61 -12.84 -11.34
C ALA A 355 -10.04 -12.73 -12.82
N ALA A 356 -11.29 -13.07 -13.14
CA ALA A 356 -11.80 -12.94 -14.49
C ALA A 356 -12.02 -11.47 -14.85
N LEU A 357 -12.57 -10.70 -13.91
CA LEU A 357 -12.74 -9.25 -14.06
C LEU A 357 -11.39 -8.53 -14.10
N ASP A 358 -10.43 -8.92 -13.26
CA ASP A 358 -9.09 -8.33 -13.27
C ASP A 358 -8.39 -8.56 -14.61
N SER A 359 -8.57 -9.75 -15.20
CA SER A 359 -8.08 -10.08 -16.55
C SER A 359 -8.77 -9.26 -17.64
N GLU A 360 -10.08 -9.06 -17.55
CA GLU A 360 -10.82 -8.20 -18.47
C GLU A 360 -10.33 -6.74 -18.41
N LEU A 361 -10.16 -6.21 -17.20
CA LEU A 361 -9.70 -4.84 -16.96
C LEU A 361 -8.25 -4.62 -17.39
N ALA A 362 -7.39 -5.63 -17.19
CA ALA A 362 -6.02 -5.61 -17.68
C ALA A 362 -5.96 -5.62 -19.22
N GLY A 363 -6.95 -6.23 -19.89
CA GLY A 363 -7.07 -6.28 -21.34
C GLY A 363 -5.80 -6.82 -22.02
N ASP A 364 -5.40 -6.20 -23.14
CA ASP A 364 -4.18 -6.53 -23.88
C ASP A 364 -2.86 -6.08 -23.18
N GLY A 365 -2.90 -5.84 -21.87
CA GLY A 365 -1.75 -5.39 -21.09
C GLY A 365 -1.51 -3.87 -21.13
N TYR A 366 -2.47 -3.06 -21.61
CA TYR A 366 -2.40 -1.60 -21.59
C TYR A 366 -3.76 -0.93 -21.37
N ILE A 367 -3.76 0.22 -20.69
CA ILE A 367 -4.94 1.08 -20.51
C ILE A 367 -4.62 2.53 -20.90
N ARG A 368 -5.64 3.25 -21.40
CA ARG A 368 -5.54 4.68 -21.73
C ARG A 368 -5.74 5.51 -20.47
N VAL A 369 -4.77 6.36 -20.15
CA VAL A 369 -4.81 7.29 -19.03
C VAL A 369 -4.84 8.73 -19.54
N ILE A 370 -5.75 9.55 -19.01
CA ILE A 370 -5.80 11.00 -19.29
C ILE A 370 -4.75 11.69 -18.42
N THR A 371 -3.88 12.46 -19.07
CA THR A 371 -2.69 13.06 -18.44
C THR A 371 -2.63 14.58 -18.54
N GLY A 372 -3.65 15.19 -19.12
CA GLY A 372 -3.77 16.63 -19.33
C GLY A 372 -4.92 16.94 -20.27
N TYR A 373 -5.07 18.21 -20.65
CA TYR A 373 -6.11 18.64 -21.57
C TYR A 373 -5.92 17.98 -22.94
N ARG A 374 -6.90 17.15 -23.35
CA ARG A 374 -6.87 16.36 -24.59
C ARG A 374 -5.61 15.47 -24.76
N ARG A 375 -4.90 15.17 -23.67
CA ARG A 375 -3.71 14.31 -23.67
C ARG A 375 -4.02 12.97 -23.05
N ARG A 376 -3.66 11.89 -23.76
CA ARG A 376 -3.80 10.50 -23.31
C ARG A 376 -2.49 9.76 -23.49
N ARG A 377 -2.17 8.86 -22.57
CA ARG A 377 -1.01 7.97 -22.63
C ARG A 377 -1.47 6.52 -22.46
N LEU A 378 -0.90 5.61 -23.24
CA LEU A 378 -1.04 4.17 -22.97
C LEU A 378 -0.08 3.80 -21.84
N VAL A 379 -0.60 3.18 -20.80
CA VAL A 379 0.17 2.73 -19.64
C VAL A 379 0.00 1.23 -19.51
N LYS A 380 1.09 0.53 -19.23
CA LYS A 380 1.10 -0.93 -19.10
C LYS A 380 0.22 -1.35 -17.91
N THR A 381 -0.56 -2.40 -18.07
CA THR A 381 -1.33 -3.03 -17.00
C THR A 381 -0.70 -4.35 -16.58
N MET A 382 -0.85 -4.74 -15.32
CA MET A 382 -0.51 -6.06 -14.80
C MET A 382 -1.57 -6.52 -13.81
N LEU A 383 -1.79 -7.83 -13.77
CA LEU A 383 -2.53 -8.50 -12.70
C LEU A 383 -1.79 -8.39 -11.36
#